data_AF-A0A173YN83-F1
#
_entry.id   AF-A0A173YN83-F1
#
_cell.length_a   1.000
_cell.length_b   1.000
_cell.length_c   1.000
_cell.angle_alpha   90.00
_cell.angle_beta   90.00
_cell.angle_gamma   90.00
#
_symmetry.space_group_name_H-M   'P 1'
#
loop_
_entity.id
_entity.type
_entity.pdbx_description
1 polymer ?
#
loop_
_entity_poly.entity_id
_entity_poly.type
_entity_poly.pdbx_seq_one_letter_code
_entity_poly.pdbx_strand_id
1 'polypeptide(L)'
;MRKNYDTPSLPEHCYAVLPNSGQLIEVRRGEMGYYPCAYSTGGRAYNQVLENYFNAHEGISKAQAAAMLAGSMFGWSVPAADPSRYDLDGEPVRPGVRKALPRSPQYLYEQAKLLREEYAPGTKVILDEAVNTPYYDAPAGLAGIVQSVDDAGQILCRWENGLSFRLVPGTDHFHKEAAQELEWPDEKESDLEL
;
A
#
# COMPACT_ATOMS: atom_id res chain seq x y z
N MET A 1 -28.65 -4.87 -25.77
CA MET A 1 -28.73 -3.71 -24.86
C MET A 1 -27.37 -3.56 -24.20
N ARG A 2 -26.69 -2.43 -24.39
CA ARG A 2 -25.40 -2.17 -23.74
C ARG A 2 -25.68 -1.95 -22.25
N LYS A 3 -25.02 -2.71 -21.37
CA LYS A 3 -25.02 -2.40 -19.95
C LYS A 3 -24.34 -1.03 -19.82
N ASN A 4 -25.11 -0.01 -19.45
CA ASN A 4 -24.54 1.27 -19.06
C ASN A 4 -23.63 0.96 -17.88
N TYR A 5 -22.32 1.12 -18.07
CA TYR A 5 -21.41 1.25 -16.95
C TYR A 5 -21.72 2.64 -16.39
N ASP A 6 -22.71 2.70 -15.50
CA ASP A 6 -23.11 3.92 -14.83
C ASP A 6 -21.85 4.53 -14.21
N THR A 7 -21.49 5.72 -14.66
CA THR A 7 -20.61 6.64 -13.94
C THR A 7 -20.99 6.55 -12.46
N PRO A 8 -20.04 6.25 -11.55
CA PRO A 8 -20.39 6.05 -10.15
C PRO A 8 -21.07 7.33 -9.66
N SER A 9 -22.38 7.24 -9.41
CA SER A 9 -23.14 8.41 -8.98
C SER A 9 -22.56 8.88 -7.64
N LEU A 10 -22.46 10.19 -7.46
CA LEU A 10 -22.09 10.75 -6.16
C LEU A 10 -23.04 10.21 -5.07
N PRO A 11 -22.53 9.82 -3.90
CA PRO A 11 -23.34 9.36 -2.77
C PRO A 11 -24.23 10.49 -2.25
N GLU A 12 -25.21 10.19 -1.39
CA GLU A 12 -26.08 11.22 -0.80
C GLU A 12 -25.33 12.12 0.19
N HIS A 13 -24.46 11.53 0.99
CA HIS A 13 -23.50 12.21 1.85
C HIS A 13 -22.17 11.46 1.86
N CYS A 14 -21.12 12.08 2.40
CA CYS A 14 -19.87 11.42 2.75
C CYS A 14 -19.17 12.16 3.88
N TYR A 15 -18.14 11.55 4.44
CA TYR A 15 -17.21 12.20 5.35
C TYR A 15 -15.98 12.69 4.58
N ALA A 16 -15.39 13.79 5.02
CA ALA A 16 -14.14 14.32 4.46
C ALA A 16 -13.31 15.02 5.54
N VAL A 17 -12.00 15.11 5.35
CA VAL A 17 -11.13 15.93 6.21
C VAL A 17 -10.78 17.25 5.51
N LEU A 18 -11.06 18.36 6.17
CA LEU A 18 -10.75 19.68 5.63
C LEU A 18 -9.23 19.88 5.46
N PRO A 19 -8.75 20.28 4.26
CA PRO A 19 -7.31 20.44 4.01
C PRO A 19 -6.65 21.54 4.85
N ASN A 20 -7.39 22.55 5.31
CA ASN A 20 -6.83 23.66 6.10
C ASN A 20 -6.74 23.32 7.60
N SER A 21 -7.83 22.84 8.20
CA SER A 21 -7.97 22.65 9.65
C SER A 21 -7.72 21.22 10.10
N GLY A 22 -7.82 20.24 9.20
CA GLY A 22 -7.80 18.82 9.55
C GLY A 22 -9.06 18.35 10.27
N GLN A 23 -10.12 19.16 10.32
CA GLN A 23 -11.41 18.82 10.92
C GLN A 23 -12.13 17.77 10.07
N LEU A 24 -12.75 16.78 10.73
CA LEU A 24 -13.67 15.84 10.09
C LEU A 24 -15.02 16.53 9.88
N ILE A 25 -15.54 16.44 8.66
CA ILE A 25 -16.79 17.08 8.24
C ILE A 25 -17.68 16.07 7.51
N GLU A 26 -18.98 16.37 7.48
CA GLU A 26 -19.96 15.71 6.62
C GLU A 26 -20.27 16.62 5.44
N VAL A 27 -20.27 16.03 4.24
CA VAL A 27 -20.59 16.72 2.98
C VAL A 27 -21.84 16.07 2.39
N ARG A 28 -22.80 16.89 1.96
CA ARG A 28 -24.07 16.44 1.36
C ARG A 28 -24.15 16.81 -0.10
N ARG A 29 -24.58 15.87 -0.93
CA ARG A 29 -24.65 16.06 -2.39
C ARG A 29 -25.66 17.13 -2.75
N GLY A 30 -25.24 18.07 -3.59
CA GLY A 30 -26.07 19.18 -4.07
C GLY A 30 -26.07 20.41 -3.17
N GLU A 31 -25.44 20.34 -1.99
CA GLU A 31 -25.36 21.44 -1.04
C GLU A 31 -24.00 22.16 -1.12
N MET A 32 -23.98 23.45 -0.76
CA MET A 32 -22.75 24.23 -0.69
C MET A 32 -22.25 24.27 0.76
N GLY A 33 -20.95 24.10 0.97
CA GLY A 33 -20.33 24.06 2.28
C GLY A 33 -20.23 22.65 2.86
N TYR A 34 -20.29 22.55 4.18
CA TYR A 34 -20.12 21.30 4.92
C TYR A 34 -20.73 21.44 6.31
N TYR A 35 -20.95 20.29 6.97
CA TYR A 35 -21.42 20.21 8.34
C TYR A 35 -20.31 19.71 9.27
N PRO A 36 -20.14 20.28 10.48
CA PRO A 36 -19.22 19.74 11.47
C PRO A 36 -19.60 18.30 11.85
N CYS A 37 -18.64 17.38 11.82
CA CYS A 37 -18.86 16.02 12.31
C CYS A 37 -18.59 15.94 13.82
N ALA A 38 -19.53 15.40 14.58
CA ALA A 38 -19.40 15.23 16.04
C ALA A 38 -18.22 14.31 16.44
N TYR A 39 -17.81 13.41 15.54
CA TYR A 39 -16.66 12.52 15.74
C TYR A 39 -15.31 13.19 15.41
N SER A 40 -15.30 14.44 14.96
CA SER A 40 -14.06 15.15 14.67
C SER A 40 -13.19 15.25 15.92
N THR A 41 -11.93 14.84 15.78
CA THR A 41 -10.92 14.99 16.82
C THR A 41 -9.99 16.17 16.52
N GLY A 42 -9.08 16.48 17.44
CA GLY A 42 -8.04 17.51 17.23
C GLY A 42 -6.89 17.08 16.31
N GLY A 43 -6.83 15.80 15.89
CA GLY A 43 -5.72 15.27 15.09
C GLY A 43 -6.11 14.95 13.65
N ARG A 44 -5.45 15.60 12.68
CA ARG A 44 -5.67 15.35 11.24
C ARG A 44 -5.51 13.87 10.87
N ALA A 45 -4.40 13.25 11.28
CA ALA A 45 -4.10 11.87 10.91
C ALA A 45 -5.16 10.90 11.42
N TYR A 46 -5.68 11.13 12.63
CA TYR A 46 -6.74 10.32 13.19
C TYR A 46 -8.09 10.58 12.51
N ASN A 47 -8.40 11.84 12.16
CA ASN A 47 -9.60 12.16 11.39
C ASN A 47 -9.59 11.53 9.99
N GLN A 48 -8.42 11.39 9.35
CA GLN A 48 -8.30 10.65 8.09
C GLN A 48 -8.61 9.15 8.25
N VAL A 49 -8.25 8.55 9.39
CA VAL A 49 -8.63 7.17 9.71
C VAL A 49 -10.14 7.06 9.87
N LEU A 50 -10.77 8.00 10.58
CA LEU A 50 -12.23 8.04 10.77
C LEU A 50 -12.98 8.25 9.46
N GLU A 51 -12.52 9.17 8.61
CA GLU A 51 -13.07 9.42 7.27
C GLU A 51 -13.09 8.12 6.45
N ASN A 52 -11.95 7.45 6.34
CA ASN A 52 -11.84 6.19 5.59
C ASN A 52 -12.74 5.12 6.18
N TYR A 53 -12.81 5.00 7.50
CA TYR A 53 -13.65 4.02 8.18
C TYR A 53 -15.14 4.23 7.90
N PHE A 54 -15.66 5.45 8.07
CA PHE A 54 -17.08 5.75 7.85
C PHE A 54 -17.47 5.63 6.38
N ASN A 55 -16.66 6.17 5.47
CA ASN A 55 -16.93 6.08 4.04
C ASN A 55 -16.87 4.63 3.54
N ALA A 56 -15.90 3.83 3.99
CA ALA A 56 -15.81 2.42 3.61
C ALA A 56 -17.01 1.61 4.11
N HIS A 57 -17.51 1.89 5.33
CA HIS A 57 -18.71 1.26 5.87
C HIS A 57 -19.96 1.53 5.00
N GLU A 58 -20.03 2.70 4.36
CA GLU A 58 -21.11 3.08 3.45
C GLU A 58 -20.82 2.74 1.97
N GLY A 59 -19.69 2.08 1.68
CA GLY A 59 -19.29 1.73 0.31
C GLY A 59 -18.87 2.92 -0.55
N ILE A 60 -18.55 4.05 0.08
CA ILE A 60 -18.12 5.28 -0.60
C ILE A 60 -16.62 5.17 -0.89
N SER A 61 -16.27 5.29 -2.17
CA SER A 61 -14.86 5.31 -2.60
C SER A 61 -14.19 6.64 -2.27
N LYS A 62 -12.85 6.63 -2.13
CA LYS A 62 -12.07 7.86 -1.96
C LYS A 62 -12.25 8.85 -3.12
N ALA A 63 -12.39 8.35 -4.34
CA ALA A 63 -12.72 9.15 -5.52
C ALA A 63 -14.08 9.87 -5.37
N GLN A 64 -15.10 9.18 -4.87
CA GLN A 64 -16.39 9.79 -4.59
C GLN A 64 -16.31 10.83 -3.46
N ALA A 65 -15.60 10.54 -2.37
CA ALA A 65 -15.42 11.49 -1.26
C ALA A 65 -14.68 12.75 -1.70
N ALA A 66 -13.61 12.62 -2.50
CA ALA A 66 -12.88 13.75 -3.05
C ALA A 66 -13.74 14.61 -3.99
N ALA A 67 -14.53 13.98 -4.85
CA ALA A 67 -15.47 14.66 -5.73
C ALA A 67 -16.60 15.37 -4.96
N MET A 68 -17.12 14.74 -3.90
CA MET A 68 -18.10 15.35 -2.99
C MET A 68 -17.55 16.60 -2.33
N LEU A 69 -16.35 16.52 -1.75
CA LEU A 69 -15.69 17.66 -1.12
C LEU A 69 -15.47 18.80 -2.13
N ALA A 70 -14.99 18.49 -3.34
CA ALA A 70 -14.81 19.48 -4.39
C ALA A 70 -16.14 20.13 -4.82
N GLY A 71 -17.21 19.33 -4.98
CA GLY A 71 -18.53 19.84 -5.32
C GLY A 71 -19.10 20.76 -4.24
N SER A 72 -18.86 20.46 -2.97
CA SER A 72 -19.36 21.26 -1.86
C SER A 72 -18.53 22.53 -1.60
N MET A 73 -17.27 22.58 -2.04
CA MET A 73 -16.42 23.77 -1.93
C MET A 73 -16.50 24.68 -3.17
N PHE A 74 -16.62 24.11 -4.36
CA PHE A 74 -16.47 24.83 -5.64
C PHE A 74 -17.70 24.77 -6.54
N GLY A 75 -18.74 24.04 -6.14
CA GLY A 75 -19.99 23.85 -6.89
C GLY A 75 -20.02 22.54 -7.67
N TRP A 76 -21.21 21.96 -7.81
CA TRP A 76 -21.41 20.60 -8.33
C TRP A 76 -21.29 20.45 -9.86
N SER A 77 -21.19 21.55 -10.60
CA SER A 77 -21.04 21.55 -12.06
C SER A 77 -19.58 21.54 -12.52
N VAL A 78 -18.62 21.70 -11.61
CA VAL A 78 -17.20 21.73 -11.96
C VAL A 78 -16.69 20.32 -12.25
N PRO A 79 -15.68 20.13 -13.13
CA PRO A 79 -15.11 18.82 -13.39
C PRO A 79 -14.53 18.12 -12.15
N ALA A 80 -14.10 18.88 -11.14
CA ALA A 80 -13.64 18.30 -9.88
C ALA A 80 -14.77 17.65 -9.06
N ALA A 81 -16.05 17.91 -9.36
CA ALA A 81 -17.17 17.20 -8.73
C ALA A 81 -17.49 15.85 -9.39
N ASP A 82 -16.66 15.39 -10.34
CA ASP A 82 -16.82 14.11 -11.03
C ASP A 82 -15.84 13.06 -10.46
N PRO A 83 -16.32 11.98 -9.83
CA PRO A 83 -15.47 10.93 -9.26
C PRO A 83 -14.53 10.27 -10.27
N SER A 84 -14.86 10.26 -11.57
CA SER A 84 -14.01 9.67 -12.61
C SER A 84 -12.71 10.47 -12.85
N ARG A 85 -12.61 11.68 -12.29
CA ARG A 85 -11.41 12.51 -12.33
C ARG A 85 -10.39 12.19 -11.24
N TYR A 86 -10.68 11.21 -10.39
CA TYR A 86 -9.83 10.82 -9.28
C TYR A 86 -9.33 9.39 -9.43
N ASP A 87 -8.13 9.13 -8.91
CA ASP A 87 -7.60 7.77 -8.78
C ASP A 87 -8.22 7.05 -7.56
N LEU A 88 -7.83 5.80 -7.36
CA LEU A 88 -8.33 4.98 -6.24
C LEU A 88 -7.99 5.56 -4.86
N ASP A 89 -7.00 6.45 -4.77
CA ASP A 89 -6.63 7.14 -3.53
C ASP A 89 -7.41 8.45 -3.32
N GLY A 90 -8.30 8.81 -4.27
CA GLY A 90 -9.02 10.08 -4.22
C GLY A 90 -8.18 11.27 -4.65
N GLU A 91 -7.05 11.03 -5.33
CA GLU A 91 -6.18 12.08 -5.86
C GLU A 91 -6.53 12.41 -7.31
N PRO A 92 -6.46 13.68 -7.74
CA PRO A 92 -6.79 14.05 -9.12
C PRO A 92 -5.91 13.33 -10.16
N VAL A 93 -6.55 12.70 -11.14
CA VAL A 93 -5.86 12.05 -12.27
C VAL A 93 -5.29 13.13 -13.18
N ARG A 94 -3.97 13.14 -13.34
CA ARG A 94 -3.28 14.05 -14.25
C ARG A 94 -3.21 13.43 -15.66
N PRO A 95 -3.67 14.12 -16.71
CA PRO A 95 -3.51 13.64 -18.08
C PRO A 95 -2.03 13.33 -18.39
N GLY A 96 -1.77 12.14 -18.93
CA GLY A 96 -0.41 11.69 -19.29
C GLY A 96 0.41 11.07 -18.16
N VAL A 97 -0.05 11.11 -16.90
CA VAL A 97 0.60 10.43 -15.78
C VAL A 97 -0.19 9.17 -15.43
N ARG A 98 0.28 8.01 -15.90
CA ARG A 98 -0.23 6.72 -15.40
C ARG A 98 0.38 6.47 -14.02
N LYS A 99 -0.36 6.77 -12.94
CA LYS A 99 -0.05 6.15 -11.65
C LYS A 99 -0.41 4.67 -11.74
N ALA A 100 0.45 3.80 -11.20
CA ALA A 100 0.06 2.41 -10.98
C ALA A 100 -1.21 2.40 -10.12
N LEU A 101 -2.23 1.63 -10.51
CA LEU A 101 -3.40 1.43 -9.67
C LEU A 101 -2.90 0.98 -8.28
N PRO A 102 -3.19 1.71 -7.19
CA PRO A 102 -2.87 1.20 -5.87
C PRO A 102 -3.66 -0.10 -5.71
N ARG A 103 -2.91 -1.18 -5.50
CA ARG A 103 -3.53 -2.46 -5.22
C ARG A 103 -4.35 -2.33 -3.93
N SER A 104 -5.51 -2.98 -3.85
CA SER A 104 -6.41 -2.85 -2.70
C SER A 104 -5.67 -3.12 -1.38
N PRO A 105 -6.08 -2.55 -0.23
CA PRO A 105 -5.46 -2.85 1.06
C PRO A 105 -5.38 -4.35 1.38
N GLN A 106 -6.40 -5.12 0.98
CA GLN A 106 -6.42 -6.58 1.08
C GLN A 106 -5.33 -7.21 0.20
N TYR A 107 -5.15 -6.76 -1.04
CA TYR A 107 -4.07 -7.24 -1.90
C TYR A 107 -2.71 -6.94 -1.29
N LEU A 108 -2.49 -5.74 -0.75
CA LEU A 108 -1.21 -5.37 -0.13
C LEU A 108 -0.94 -6.27 1.10
N TYR A 109 -1.97 -6.55 1.90
CA TYR A 109 -1.88 -7.48 3.02
C TYR A 109 -1.57 -8.92 2.57
N GLU A 110 -2.26 -9.42 1.55
CA GLU A 110 -2.00 -10.76 0.97
C GLU A 110 -0.60 -10.86 0.40
N GLN A 111 -0.13 -9.83 -0.30
CA GLN A 111 1.23 -9.78 -0.83
C GLN A 111 2.28 -9.76 0.29
N ALA A 112 2.07 -8.95 1.33
CA ALA A 112 2.94 -8.94 2.50
C ALA A 112 2.94 -10.29 3.22
N LYS A 113 1.79 -10.98 3.27
CA LYS A 113 1.69 -12.34 3.81
C LYS A 113 2.51 -13.35 2.99
N LEU A 114 2.38 -13.34 1.66
CA LEU A 114 3.17 -14.20 0.78
C LEU A 114 4.67 -13.91 0.91
N LEU A 115 5.06 -12.64 1.01
CA LEU A 115 6.46 -12.25 1.23
C LEU A 115 6.99 -12.73 2.59
N ARG A 116 6.17 -12.74 3.65
CA ARG A 116 6.56 -13.30 4.95
C ARG A 116 6.78 -14.81 4.90
N GLU A 117 5.97 -15.52 4.11
CA GLU A 117 6.12 -16.96 3.89
C GLU A 117 7.37 -17.24 3.05
N GLU A 118 7.59 -16.45 2.00
CA GLU A 118 8.70 -16.62 1.06
C GLU A 118 10.07 -16.20 1.62
N TYR A 119 10.08 -15.15 2.44
CA TYR A 119 11.26 -14.56 3.08
C TYR A 119 11.11 -14.62 4.61
N ALA A 120 10.99 -15.84 5.12
CA ALA A 120 10.96 -16.06 6.56
C ALA A 120 12.27 -15.57 7.22
N PRO A 121 12.23 -15.15 8.51
CA PRO A 121 13.44 -14.78 9.24
C PRO A 121 14.51 -15.89 9.15
N GLY A 122 15.76 -15.52 8.86
CA GLY A 122 16.86 -16.45 8.59
C GLY A 122 17.12 -16.74 7.11
N THR A 123 16.21 -16.37 6.20
CA THR A 123 16.43 -16.50 4.75
C THR A 123 17.65 -15.67 4.33
N LYS A 124 18.56 -16.28 3.57
CA LYS A 124 19.72 -15.58 3.01
C LYS A 124 19.37 -14.98 1.65
N VAL A 125 19.65 -13.69 1.49
CA VAL A 125 19.44 -12.93 0.27
C VAL A 125 20.74 -12.29 -0.17
N ILE A 126 20.91 -12.11 -1.49
CA ILE A 126 22.11 -11.54 -2.10
C ILE A 126 21.66 -10.41 -3.03
N LEU A 127 22.29 -9.24 -2.91
CA LEU A 127 22.05 -8.13 -3.85
C LEU A 127 22.56 -8.48 -5.24
N ASP A 128 21.74 -8.27 -6.26
CA ASP A 128 22.16 -8.40 -7.65
C ASP A 128 22.83 -7.12 -8.16
N GLU A 129 22.34 -5.96 -7.67
CA GLU A 129 22.85 -4.65 -8.04
C GLU A 129 23.28 -3.86 -6.81
N ALA A 130 24.22 -2.93 -7.00
CA ALA A 130 24.68 -2.06 -5.93
C ALA A 130 23.59 -1.05 -5.54
N VAL A 131 23.35 -0.91 -4.24
CA VAL A 131 22.43 0.07 -3.67
C VAL A 131 23.30 1.23 -3.16
N ASN A 132 23.33 2.31 -3.94
CA ASN A 132 24.07 3.53 -3.60
C ASN A 132 23.10 4.63 -3.18
N THR A 133 23.09 4.94 -1.89
CA THR A 133 22.28 6.02 -1.33
C THR A 133 23.19 7.05 -0.64
N PRO A 134 22.72 8.29 -0.39
CA PRO A 134 23.48 9.28 0.36
C PRO A 134 23.89 8.84 1.77
N TYR A 135 23.31 7.75 2.31
CA TYR A 135 23.48 7.31 3.69
C TYR A 135 24.32 6.05 3.83
N TYR A 136 24.34 5.18 2.81
CA TYR A 136 25.10 3.94 2.81
C TYR A 136 25.34 3.45 1.38
N ASP A 137 26.43 2.72 1.23
CA ASP A 137 26.86 2.06 0.00
C ASP A 137 26.88 0.55 0.22
N ALA A 138 26.05 -0.17 -0.53
CA ALA A 138 25.98 -1.62 -0.48
C ALA A 138 26.31 -2.18 -1.87
N PRO A 139 27.43 -2.90 -2.02
CA PRO A 139 27.83 -3.43 -3.32
C PRO A 139 26.94 -4.59 -3.78
N ALA A 140 26.90 -4.82 -5.09
CA ALA A 140 26.36 -6.06 -5.65
C ALA A 140 27.11 -7.26 -5.07
N GLY A 141 26.39 -8.36 -4.83
CA GLY A 141 26.90 -9.56 -4.18
C GLY A 141 26.92 -9.53 -2.66
N LEU A 142 26.60 -8.39 -2.02
CA LEU A 142 26.51 -8.30 -0.56
C LEU A 142 25.43 -9.26 -0.05
N ALA A 143 25.80 -10.14 0.87
CA ALA A 143 24.87 -11.08 1.48
C ALA A 143 24.19 -10.50 2.73
N GLY A 144 22.90 -10.82 2.89
CA GLY A 144 22.10 -10.41 4.04
C GLY A 144 21.19 -11.53 4.53
N ILE A 145 20.86 -11.46 5.82
CA ILE A 145 19.92 -12.37 6.48
C ILE A 145 18.64 -11.62 6.80
N VAL A 146 17.52 -12.12 6.29
CA VAL A 146 16.18 -11.58 6.55
C VAL A 146 15.87 -11.65 8.04
N GLN A 147 15.40 -10.54 8.60
CA GLN A 147 14.97 -10.41 10.00
C GLN A 147 13.44 -10.43 10.11
N SER A 148 12.76 -9.69 9.23
CA SER A 148 11.29 -9.60 9.21
C SER A 148 10.80 -8.97 7.90
N VAL A 149 9.50 -9.10 7.64
CA VAL A 149 8.80 -8.38 6.54
C VAL A 149 7.65 -7.58 7.15
N ASP A 150 7.63 -6.27 6.89
CA ASP A 150 6.61 -5.37 7.44
C ASP A 150 5.25 -5.47 6.71
N ASP A 151 4.28 -4.66 7.11
CA ASP A 151 2.93 -4.62 6.53
C ASP A 151 2.88 -3.94 5.16
N ALA A 152 3.89 -3.13 4.83
CA ALA A 152 4.10 -2.57 3.50
C ALA A 152 4.82 -3.54 2.53
N GLY A 153 5.24 -4.73 3.01
CA GLY A 153 5.93 -5.72 2.20
C GLY A 153 7.42 -5.44 2.01
N GLN A 154 8.03 -4.59 2.86
CA GLN A 154 9.48 -4.37 2.85
C GLN A 154 10.18 -5.41 3.72
N ILE A 155 11.30 -5.93 3.23
CA ILE A 155 12.06 -7.02 3.85
C ILE A 155 13.24 -6.43 4.63
N LEU A 156 13.19 -6.43 5.95
CA LEU A 156 14.31 -5.99 6.78
C LEU A 156 15.42 -7.04 6.77
N CYS A 157 16.62 -6.65 6.35
CA CYS A 157 17.80 -7.50 6.31
C CYS A 157 18.91 -6.97 7.21
N ARG A 158 19.65 -7.90 7.81
CA ARG A 158 20.96 -7.64 8.42
C ARG A 158 22.02 -8.11 7.45
N TRP A 159 22.88 -7.19 7.01
CA TRP A 159 23.88 -7.43 5.98
C TRP A 159 25.23 -7.78 6.60
N GLU A 160 26.06 -8.53 5.87
CA GLU A 160 27.37 -9.00 6.35
C GLU A 160 28.37 -7.88 6.63
N ASN A 161 28.24 -6.74 5.94
CA ASN A 161 29.06 -5.55 6.18
C ASN A 161 28.61 -4.74 7.42
N GLY A 162 27.66 -5.26 8.21
CA GLY A 162 27.12 -4.63 9.41
C GLY A 162 26.00 -3.62 9.15
N LEU A 163 25.63 -3.37 7.89
CA LEU A 163 24.46 -2.55 7.58
C LEU A 163 23.16 -3.27 7.97
N SER A 164 22.12 -2.48 8.22
CA SER A 164 20.77 -2.96 8.44
C SER A 164 19.81 -2.05 7.67
N PHE A 165 19.30 -2.54 6.55
CA PHE A 165 18.34 -1.80 5.72
C PHE A 165 17.31 -2.76 5.11
N ARG A 166 16.23 -2.18 4.58
CA ARG A 166 15.12 -2.94 4.01
C ARG A 166 15.22 -3.02 2.50
N LEU A 167 14.81 -4.16 1.95
CA LEU A 167 14.57 -4.35 0.53
C LEU A 167 13.10 -4.13 0.21
N VAL A 168 12.83 -3.57 -0.97
CA VAL A 168 11.51 -3.34 -1.55
C VAL A 168 11.39 -4.25 -2.78
N PRO A 169 10.66 -5.38 -2.68
CA PRO A 169 10.46 -6.29 -3.81
C PRO A 169 9.90 -5.58 -5.04
N GLY A 170 10.53 -5.78 -6.19
CA GLY A 170 10.17 -5.15 -7.47
C GLY A 170 10.79 -3.77 -7.71
N THR A 171 11.44 -3.18 -6.69
CA THR A 171 12.28 -1.97 -6.84
C THR A 171 13.75 -2.32 -6.69
N ASP A 172 14.11 -3.07 -5.64
CA ASP A 172 15.47 -3.54 -5.42
C ASP A 172 15.70 -4.86 -6.15
N HIS A 173 16.92 -5.05 -6.66
CA HIS A 173 17.35 -6.23 -7.40
C HIS A 173 18.17 -7.16 -6.51
N PHE A 174 17.59 -8.32 -6.19
CA PHE A 174 18.17 -9.33 -5.30
C PHE A 174 17.56 -10.71 -5.56
N HIS A 175 18.27 -11.76 -5.15
CA HIS A 175 17.75 -13.12 -5.15
C HIS A 175 17.91 -13.79 -3.77
N LYS A 176 17.13 -14.84 -3.54
CA LYS A 176 17.34 -15.76 -2.42
C LYS A 176 18.43 -16.74 -2.78
N GLU A 177 19.35 -16.98 -1.86
CA GLU A 177 20.28 -18.09 -2.01
C GLU A 177 19.50 -19.39 -1.83
N ALA A 178 19.49 -20.25 -2.85
CA ALA A 178 18.83 -21.55 -2.77
C ALA A 178 19.48 -22.36 -1.65
N ALA A 179 18.68 -22.88 -0.72
CA ALA A 179 19.17 -23.84 0.24
C ALA A 179 19.76 -25.02 -0.53
N GLN A 180 21.04 -25.32 -0.34
CA GLN A 180 21.59 -26.61 -0.75
C GLN A 180 20.76 -27.67 -0.04
N GLU A 181 20.00 -28.45 -0.80
CA GLU A 181 19.36 -29.66 -0.30
C GLU A 181 20.47 -30.50 0.35
N LEU A 182 20.33 -30.76 1.65
CA LEU A 182 21.17 -31.73 2.35
C LEU A 182 20.97 -33.07 1.67
N GLU A 183 21.89 -33.44 0.77
CA GLU A 183 22.04 -34.82 0.32
C GLU A 183 22.34 -35.67 1.56
N TRP A 184 21.33 -36.35 2.08
CA TRP A 184 21.55 -37.35 3.12
C TRP A 184 22.37 -38.49 2.51
N PRO A 185 23.53 -38.83 3.08
CA PRO A 185 24.32 -39.96 2.58
C PRO A 185 23.49 -41.23 2.73
N ASP A 186 23.29 -41.95 1.62
CA ASP A 186 22.68 -43.28 1.60
C ASP A 186 23.32 -44.15 2.69
N GLU A 187 22.48 -44.63 3.60
CA GLU A 187 22.88 -45.63 4.59
C GLU A 187 23.34 -46.88 3.81
N LYS A 188 24.66 -47.13 3.81
CA LYS A 188 25.17 -48.44 3.41
C LYS A 188 24.64 -49.44 4.42
N GLU A 189 23.69 -50.28 3.99
CA GLU A 189 23.38 -51.56 4.64
C GLU A 189 24.71 -52.29 4.85
N SER A 190 25.15 -52.34 6.10
CA SER A 190 26.23 -53.23 6.50
C SER A 190 25.61 -54.61 6.63
N ASP A 191 25.80 -55.44 5.60
CA ASP A 191 25.54 -56.88 5.69
C ASP A 191 26.42 -57.49 6.78
N LEU A 192 25.83 -57.58 7.98
CA LEU A 192 26.26 -58.51 9.02
C LEU A 192 25.64 -59.86 8.69
N GLU A 193 26.32 -60.67 7.90
CA GLU A 193 26.15 -62.12 7.97
C GLU A 193 27.35 -62.75 8.70
N LEU A 194 27.02 -63.36 9.83
CA LEU A 194 27.84 -64.16 10.74
C LEU A 194 28.21 -65.52 10.14
#